data_AF-A0A959EHX6-F1
#
_entry.id   AF-A0A959EHX6-F1
#
_cell.length_a   1.000
_cell.length_b   1.000
_cell.length_c   1.000
_cell.angle_alpha   90.00
_cell.angle_beta   90.00
_cell.angle_gamma   90.00
#
_symmetry.space_group_name_H-M   'P 1'
#
loop_
_entity.id
_entity.type
_entity.pdbx_description
1 polymer ?
#
loop_
_entity_poly.entity_id
_entity_poly.type
_entity_poly.pdbx_seq_one_letter_code
_entity_poly.pdbx_strand_id
1 'polypeptide(L)'
;TAEKVIKKKLKLSSNDISELAHRYGCSEEELADFGYYKQADGSYLTYENNSDLRDAESVPLKDRIHDYFLEEVKPHVAEAWINMDSVKIGYEISFNKYFYRHKPLRALEDVTHDLLELEAQADGLIADILGLEEKPIVEVA
;
A
#
# COMPACT_ATOMS: atom_id res chain seq x y z
N THR A 1 -10.25 -16.57 -7.12
CA THR A 1 -11.49 -16.38 -7.89
C THR A 1 -12.66 -16.64 -6.97
N ALA A 2 -13.54 -15.66 -6.77
CA ALA A 2 -14.77 -15.85 -5.98
C ALA A 2 -15.92 -16.34 -6.88
N GLU A 3 -16.95 -16.92 -6.27
CA GLU A 3 -18.18 -17.21 -7.00
C GLU A 3 -18.88 -15.91 -7.40
N LYS A 4 -19.32 -15.80 -8.65
CA LYS A 4 -19.98 -14.60 -9.17
C LYS A 4 -21.39 -14.49 -8.60
N VAL A 5 -21.60 -13.54 -7.70
CA VAL A 5 -22.92 -13.24 -7.12
C VAL A 5 -23.56 -12.06 -7.85
N ILE A 6 -24.72 -12.29 -8.47
CA ILE A 6 -25.46 -11.23 -9.16
C ILE A 6 -26.00 -10.25 -8.12
N LYS A 7 -25.63 -8.97 -8.26
CA LYS A 7 -26.17 -7.88 -7.46
C LYS A 7 -27.52 -7.42 -7.97
N LYS A 8 -27.58 -7.10 -9.26
CA LYS A 8 -28.80 -6.54 -9.86
C LYS A 8 -28.86 -6.79 -11.36
N LYS A 9 -30.09 -7.00 -11.84
CA LYS A 9 -30.43 -6.93 -13.27
C LYS A 9 -31.04 -5.55 -13.57
N LEU A 10 -30.46 -4.85 -14.54
CA LEU A 10 -30.79 -3.49 -14.95
C LEU A 10 -31.33 -3.51 -16.38
N LYS A 11 -32.41 -2.77 -16.63
CA LYS A 11 -32.88 -2.49 -17.99
C LYS A 11 -32.57 -1.03 -18.27
N LEU A 12 -31.44 -0.79 -18.93
CA LEU A 12 -30.98 0.56 -19.26
C LEU A 12 -31.60 1.00 -20.58
N SER A 13 -32.09 2.24 -20.64
CA SER A 13 -32.50 2.86 -21.90
C SER A 13 -31.28 3.30 -22.71
N SER A 14 -31.45 3.59 -24.00
CA SER A 14 -30.36 4.12 -24.83
C SER A 14 -29.76 5.42 -24.28
N ASN A 15 -30.58 6.26 -23.64
CA ASN A 15 -30.11 7.49 -23.01
C ASN A 15 -29.24 7.18 -21.78
N ASP A 16 -29.66 6.25 -20.92
CA ASP A 16 -28.89 5.87 -19.73
C ASP A 16 -27.51 5.29 -20.11
N ILE A 17 -27.47 4.50 -21.20
CA ILE A 17 -26.22 3.92 -21.72
C ILE A 17 -25.30 5.04 -22.22
N SER A 18 -25.85 6.00 -22.97
CA SER A 18 -25.08 7.13 -23.49
C SER A 18 -24.53 8.02 -22.37
N GLU A 19 -25.32 8.27 -21.32
CA GLU A 19 -24.89 9.01 -20.14
C GLU A 19 -23.80 8.29 -19.34
N LEU A 20 -23.91 6.96 -19.19
CA LEU A 20 -22.89 6.13 -18.53
C LEU A 20 -21.58 6.12 -19.33
N ALA A 21 -21.67 5.87 -20.63
CA ALA A 21 -20.52 5.88 -21.55
C ALA A 21 -19.79 7.24 -21.52
N HIS A 22 -20.55 8.34 -21.57
CA HIS A 22 -19.98 9.68 -21.44
C HIS A 22 -19.32 9.91 -20.06
N ARG A 23 -19.96 9.49 -18.97
CA ARG A 23 -19.42 9.64 -17.62
C ARG A 23 -18.09 8.91 -17.44
N TYR A 24 -17.97 7.70 -17.99
CA TYR A 24 -16.77 6.88 -17.87
C TYR A 24 -15.75 7.11 -18.98
N GLY A 25 -16.10 7.90 -20.00
CA GLY A 25 -15.24 8.17 -21.14
C GLY A 25 -14.94 6.90 -21.95
N CYS A 26 -15.91 5.99 -22.04
CA CYS A 26 -15.80 4.68 -22.68
C CYS A 26 -16.89 4.48 -23.73
N SER A 27 -16.75 3.47 -24.59
CA SER A 27 -17.80 3.03 -25.51
C SER A 27 -18.81 2.11 -24.83
N GLU A 28 -19.92 1.81 -25.50
CA GLU A 28 -20.95 0.90 -24.96
C GLU A 28 -20.42 -0.54 -24.80
N GLU A 29 -19.48 -0.95 -25.65
CA GLU A 29 -18.86 -2.27 -25.63
C GLU A 29 -17.92 -2.44 -24.43
N GLU A 30 -17.31 -1.35 -23.99
CA GLU A 30 -16.35 -1.30 -22.87
C GLU A 30 -17.04 -1.31 -21.50
N LEU A 31 -18.36 -1.13 -21.44
CA LEU A 31 -19.12 -1.07 -20.19
C LEU A 31 -18.96 -2.32 -19.30
N ALA A 32 -18.60 -3.47 -19.87
CA ALA A 32 -18.28 -4.67 -19.12
C ALA A 32 -17.05 -4.49 -18.21
N ASP A 33 -16.05 -3.72 -18.65
CA ASP A 33 -14.87 -3.40 -17.84
C ASP A 33 -15.20 -2.43 -16.70
N PHE A 34 -16.36 -1.79 -16.73
CA PHE A 34 -16.90 -0.94 -15.66
C PHE A 34 -17.98 -1.65 -14.82
N GLY A 35 -18.12 -2.98 -14.99
CA GLY A 35 -19.01 -3.81 -14.18
C GLY A 35 -20.44 -3.93 -14.70
N TYR A 36 -20.73 -3.47 -15.93
CA TYR A 36 -22.03 -3.57 -16.58
C TYR A 36 -22.01 -4.61 -17.70
N TYR A 37 -22.52 -5.80 -17.41
CA TYR A 37 -22.43 -6.95 -18.32
C TYR A 37 -23.70 -7.12 -19.14
N LYS A 38 -23.65 -6.78 -20.43
CA LYS A 38 -24.77 -6.90 -21.36
C LYS A 38 -25.21 -8.37 -21.55
N GLN A 39 -26.51 -8.60 -21.53
CA GLN A 39 -27.15 -9.90 -21.68
C GLN A 39 -27.81 -10.02 -23.06
N ALA A 40 -28.13 -11.25 -23.48
CA ALA A 40 -28.79 -11.53 -24.75
C ALA A 40 -30.18 -10.89 -24.88
N ASP A 41 -30.87 -10.66 -23.76
CA ASP A 41 -32.18 -9.98 -23.71
C ASP A 41 -32.07 -8.45 -23.73
N GLY A 42 -30.86 -7.91 -23.88
CA GLY A 42 -30.58 -6.47 -23.88
C GLY A 42 -30.52 -5.83 -22.48
N SER A 43 -30.70 -6.60 -21.41
CA SER A 43 -30.48 -6.14 -20.04
C SER A 43 -29.00 -6.15 -19.66
N TYR A 44 -28.67 -5.51 -18.53
CA TYR A 44 -27.32 -5.50 -17.97
C TYR A 44 -27.34 -6.15 -16.59
N LEU A 45 -26.31 -6.95 -16.30
CA LEU A 45 -26.06 -7.48 -14.96
C LEU A 45 -24.94 -6.70 -14.30
N THR A 46 -25.06 -6.48 -13.01
CA THR A 46 -23.96 -6.09 -12.13
C THR A 46 -23.73 -7.18 -11.09
N TYR A 47 -22.49 -7.32 -10.63
CA TYR A 47 -22.10 -8.31 -9.63
C TYR A 47 -21.75 -7.63 -8.31
N GLU A 48 -21.89 -8.36 -7.20
CA GLU A 48 -21.37 -7.91 -5.93
C GLU A 48 -19.84 -8.00 -5.93
N ASN A 49 -19.19 -7.00 -5.34
CA ASN A 49 -17.76 -7.06 -5.11
C ASN A 49 -17.47 -7.93 -3.87
N ASN A 50 -16.41 -8.73 -3.94
CA ASN A 50 -15.86 -9.38 -2.76
C ASN A 50 -14.84 -8.45 -2.11
N SER A 51 -15.01 -8.12 -0.83
CA SER A 51 -14.10 -7.25 -0.08
C SER A 51 -12.68 -7.81 0.00
N ASP A 52 -12.55 -9.13 0.08
CA ASP A 52 -11.26 -9.80 0.31
C ASP A 52 -10.40 -9.85 -0.96
N LEU A 53 -11.02 -9.59 -2.13
CA LEU A 53 -10.36 -9.58 -3.44
C LEU A 53 -10.24 -8.17 -4.02
N ARG A 54 -10.59 -7.13 -3.26
CA ARG A 54 -10.52 -5.75 -3.73
C ARG A 54 -9.07 -5.27 -3.70
N ASP A 55 -8.64 -4.71 -4.82
CA ASP A 55 -7.34 -4.06 -4.94
C ASP A 55 -7.47 -2.61 -5.45
N ALA A 56 -6.37 -1.86 -5.38
CA ALA A 56 -6.28 -0.49 -5.85
C ALA A 56 -5.00 -0.24 -6.64
N GLU A 57 -5.14 0.36 -7.82
CA GLU A 57 -4.04 0.73 -8.69
C GLU A 57 -3.73 2.23 -8.61
N SER A 58 -2.45 2.57 -8.71
CA SER A 58 -2.00 3.96 -8.82
C SER A 58 -1.73 4.32 -10.28
N VAL A 59 -2.70 4.96 -10.91
CA VAL A 59 -2.62 5.37 -12.32
C VAL A 59 -2.04 6.78 -12.43
N PRO A 60 -1.02 7.03 -13.27
CA PRO A 60 -0.52 8.38 -13.51
C PRO A 60 -1.63 9.29 -14.06
N LEU A 61 -1.71 10.54 -13.57
CA LEU A 61 -2.79 11.48 -13.92
C LEU A 61 -2.91 11.79 -15.42
N LYS A 62 -1.81 11.66 -16.16
CA LYS A 62 -1.74 11.89 -17.60
C LYS A 62 -2.29 10.72 -18.44
N ASP A 63 -2.44 9.55 -17.84
CA ASP A 63 -2.81 8.32 -18.53
C ASP A 63 -4.31 8.06 -18.28
N ARG A 64 -4.97 7.43 -19.26
CA ARG A 64 -6.40 7.09 -19.16
C ARG A 64 -6.55 5.82 -18.32
N ILE A 65 -7.45 5.85 -17.32
CA ILE A 65 -7.65 4.73 -16.38
C ILE A 65 -7.99 3.42 -17.11
N HIS A 66 -8.83 3.47 -18.14
CA HIS A 66 -9.24 2.28 -18.90
C HIS A 66 -8.08 1.67 -19.69
N ASP A 67 -7.21 2.50 -20.30
CA ASP A 67 -6.04 2.00 -21.03
C ASP A 67 -5.07 1.28 -20.08
N TYR A 68 -4.76 1.91 -18.94
CA TYR A 68 -3.94 1.28 -17.90
C TYR A 68 -4.56 -0.04 -17.41
N PHE A 69 -5.88 -0.05 -17.19
CA PHE A 69 -6.58 -1.27 -16.75
C PHE A 69 -6.45 -2.40 -17.78
N LEU A 70 -6.55 -2.12 -19.08
CA LEU A 70 -6.39 -3.13 -20.13
C LEU A 70 -4.96 -3.66 -20.24
N GLU A 71 -3.96 -2.82 -20.01
CA GLU A 71 -2.55 -3.17 -20.14
C GLU A 71 -2.02 -3.90 -18.89
N GLU A 72 -2.34 -3.42 -17.70
CA GLU A 72 -1.70 -3.86 -16.46
C GLU A 72 -2.59 -4.76 -15.59
N VAL A 73 -3.92 -4.61 -15.65
CA VAL A 73 -4.83 -5.35 -14.74
C VAL A 73 -5.48 -6.54 -15.45
N LYS A 74 -6.16 -6.28 -16.57
CA LYS A 74 -6.97 -7.27 -17.29
C LYS A 74 -6.20 -8.53 -17.70
N PRO A 75 -4.93 -8.48 -18.14
CA PRO A 75 -4.18 -9.67 -18.52
C PRO A 75 -3.89 -10.60 -17.35
N HIS A 76 -3.81 -10.05 -16.14
CA HIS A 76 -3.53 -10.80 -14.91
C HIS A 76 -4.81 -11.26 -14.22
N VAL A 77 -5.87 -10.44 -14.28
CA VAL A 77 -7.16 -10.73 -13.64
C VAL A 77 -8.30 -10.46 -14.62
N ALA A 78 -8.62 -11.47 -15.44
CA ALA A 78 -9.64 -11.36 -16.48
C ALA A 78 -11.05 -11.03 -15.94
N GLU A 79 -11.33 -11.39 -14.68
CA GLU A 79 -12.60 -11.13 -14.01
C GLU A 79 -12.68 -9.75 -13.34
N ALA A 80 -11.61 -8.96 -13.34
CA ALA A 80 -11.60 -7.63 -12.76
C ALA A 80 -12.49 -6.67 -13.56
N TRP A 81 -13.01 -5.66 -12.86
CA TRP A 81 -13.69 -4.50 -13.41
C TRP A 81 -13.37 -3.26 -12.58
N ILE A 82 -13.44 -2.10 -13.22
CA ILE A 82 -13.13 -0.80 -12.64
C ILE A 82 -14.34 -0.30 -11.86
N ASN A 83 -14.09 0.19 -10.64
CA ASN A 83 -15.09 0.90 -9.84
C ASN A 83 -14.82 2.41 -9.85
N MET A 84 -15.45 3.12 -10.79
CA MET A 84 -15.27 4.56 -10.99
C MET A 84 -15.71 5.41 -9.80
N ASP A 85 -16.72 4.97 -9.03
CA ASP A 85 -17.19 5.69 -7.84
C ASP A 85 -16.16 5.70 -6.71
N SER A 86 -15.18 4.80 -6.77
CA SER A 86 -14.10 4.69 -5.77
C SER A 86 -12.80 5.40 -6.15
N VAL A 87 -12.72 5.96 -7.36
CA VAL A 87 -11.53 6.64 -7.87
C VAL A 87 -11.28 7.92 -7.08
N LYS A 88 -10.02 8.14 -6.69
CA LYS A 88 -9.57 9.34 -5.98
C LYS A 88 -8.43 9.99 -6.77
N ILE A 89 -8.57 11.28 -7.06
CA ILE A 89 -7.54 12.07 -7.73
C ILE A 89 -6.75 12.82 -6.66
N GLY A 90 -5.43 12.72 -6.70
CA GLY A 90 -4.55 13.37 -5.73
C GLY A 90 -3.09 13.34 -6.15
N TYR A 91 -2.24 13.83 -5.26
CA TYR A 91 -0.79 13.82 -5.41
C TYR A 91 -0.17 13.02 -4.27
N GLU A 92 0.87 12.26 -4.58
CA GLU A 92 1.69 11.59 -3.57
C GLU A 92 2.98 12.39 -3.35
N ILE A 93 3.27 12.71 -2.08
CA ILE A 93 4.53 13.35 -1.68
C ILE A 93 5.29 12.37 -0.81
N SER A 94 6.40 11.83 -1.31
CA SER A 94 7.26 10.95 -0.52
C SER A 94 7.97 11.75 0.58
N PHE A 95 7.51 11.59 1.82
CA PHE A 95 8.07 12.35 2.93
C PHE A 95 9.55 12.03 3.15
N ASN A 96 9.92 10.76 3.03
CA ASN A 96 11.30 10.33 3.17
C ASN A 96 12.20 10.91 2.07
N LYS A 97 11.70 11.08 0.85
CA LYS A 97 12.51 11.66 -0.23
C LYS A 97 12.83 13.14 0.00
N TYR A 98 11.84 13.92 0.46
CA TYR A 98 11.95 15.38 0.49
C TYR A 98 12.25 15.96 1.88
N PHE A 99 11.84 15.27 2.94
CA PHE A 99 11.96 15.78 4.31
C PHE A 99 12.86 14.93 5.20
N TYR A 100 13.39 13.78 4.72
CA TYR A 100 14.32 13.01 5.51
C TYR A 100 15.64 13.76 5.66
N ARG A 101 15.97 14.08 6.91
CA ARG A 101 17.29 14.54 7.29
C ARG A 101 18.05 13.35 7.82
N HIS A 102 19.13 12.99 7.14
CA HIS A 102 20.02 11.93 7.61
C HIS A 102 20.51 12.27 9.02
N LYS A 103 20.19 11.41 9.99
CA LYS A 103 20.77 11.51 11.32
C LYS A 103 22.18 10.93 11.24
N PRO A 104 23.24 11.72 11.44
CA PRO A 104 24.59 11.17 11.44
C PRO A 104 24.69 10.09 12.52
N LEU A 105 25.52 9.09 12.26
CA LEU A 105 25.84 8.07 13.25
C LEU A 105 26.56 8.75 14.44
N ARG A 106 26.48 8.12 15.62
CA ARG A 106 27.29 8.54 16.78
C ARG A 106 28.78 8.45 16.41
N ALA A 107 29.61 9.30 17.01
CA ALA A 107 31.05 9.23 16.80
C ALA A 107 31.58 7.88 17.28
N LEU A 108 32.62 7.35 16.63
CA LEU A 108 33.19 6.06 17.02
C LEU A 108 33.75 6.13 18.44
N GLU A 109 34.33 7.28 18.78
CA GLU A 109 34.90 7.59 20.08
C GLU A 109 33.83 7.49 21.19
N ASP A 110 32.65 8.06 20.97
CA ASP A 110 31.52 7.97 21.91
C ASP A 110 31.10 6.51 22.11
N VAL A 111 31.00 5.74 21.01
CA VAL A 111 30.65 4.32 21.08
C VAL A 111 31.69 3.52 21.85
N THR A 112 32.99 3.81 21.65
CA THR A 112 34.07 3.13 22.37
C THR A 112 34.08 3.48 23.85
N HIS A 113 33.76 4.72 24.21
CA HIS A 113 33.67 5.16 25.61
C HIS A 113 32.51 4.45 26.32
N ASP A 114 31.32 4.46 25.71
CA ASP A 114 30.14 3.76 26.25
C ASP A 114 30.43 2.27 26.47
N LEU A 115 31.16 1.62 25.55
CA LEU A 115 31.52 0.20 25.67
C LEU A 115 32.45 -0.07 26.86
N LEU A 116 33.51 0.73 27.02
CA LEU A 116 34.46 0.58 28.13
C LEU A 116 33.80 0.86 29.49
N GLU A 117 32.88 1.82 29.54
CA GLU A 117 32.11 2.10 30.76
C GLU A 117 31.20 0.92 31.12
N LEU A 118 30.52 0.33 30.13
CA LEU A 118 29.70 -0.86 30.33
C LEU A 118 30.54 -2.08 30.77
N GLU A 119 31.74 -2.26 30.22
CA GLU A 119 32.68 -3.30 30.66
C GLU A 119 33.07 -3.11 32.14
N ALA A 120 33.46 -1.90 32.53
CA ALA A 120 33.83 -1.61 33.91
C ALA A 120 32.67 -1.82 34.90
N GLN A 121 31.45 -1.44 34.51
CA GLN A 121 30.24 -1.70 35.31
C GLN A 121 29.96 -3.21 35.44
N ALA A 122 30.14 -3.97 34.37
CA ALA A 122 29.97 -5.42 34.38
C ALA A 122 31.00 -6.11 35.28
N ASP A 123 32.27 -5.71 35.18
CA ASP A 123 33.34 -6.23 36.03
C ASP A 123 33.10 -5.92 37.52
N GLY A 124 32.65 -4.70 37.83
CA GLY A 124 32.26 -4.33 39.21
C GLY A 124 31.11 -5.18 39.74
N LEU A 125 30.06 -5.40 38.94
CA LEU A 125 28.95 -6.28 39.32
C LEU A 125 29.40 -7.74 39.52
N ILE A 126 30.31 -8.24 38.69
CA ILE A 126 30.88 -9.59 38.83
C ILE A 126 31.71 -9.68 40.11
N ALA A 127 32.52 -8.66 40.42
CA ALA A 127 33.30 -8.59 41.65
C ALA A 127 32.41 -8.59 42.90
N ASP A 128 31.30 -7.84 42.88
CA ASP A 128 30.30 -7.83 43.96
C ASP A 128 29.66 -9.21 44.17
N ILE A 129 29.27 -9.90 43.09
CA ILE A 129 28.68 -11.25 43.15
C ILE A 129 29.70 -12.27 43.69
N LEU A 130 30.96 -12.14 43.30
CA LEU A 130 32.05 -13.04 43.70
C LEU A 130 32.66 -12.68 45.07
N GLY A 131 32.25 -11.56 45.69
CA GLY A 131 32.75 -11.11 46.98
C GLY A 131 34.21 -10.62 46.96
N LEU A 132 34.66 -10.09 45.82
CA LEU A 132 36.01 -9.57 45.63
C LEU A 132 36.01 -8.05 45.89
N GLU A 133 36.30 -7.60 47.11
CA GLU A 133 36.44 -6.17 47.41
C GLU A 133 37.75 -5.61 46.82
N GLU A 134 37.66 -4.57 45.98
CA GLU A 134 38.84 -3.85 45.49
C GLU A 134 39.53 -3.07 46.63
N LYS A 135 40.77 -3.45 46.95
CA LYS A 135 41.62 -2.71 47.87
C LYS A 135 42.13 -1.42 47.20
N PRO A 136 42.08 -0.26 47.87
CA PRO A 136 42.70 0.95 47.33
C PRO A 136 44.22 0.73 47.25
N ILE A 137 44.78 0.97 46.06
CA ILE A 137 46.24 1.01 45.87
C ILE A 137 46.73 2.27 46.56
N VAL A 138 47.28 2.11 47.77
CA VAL A 138 47.94 3.20 48.50
C VAL A 138 49.28 3.44 47.81
N GLU A 139 49.43 4.60 47.17
CA GLU A 139 50.69 5.08 46.62
C GLU A 139 51.69 5.27 47.76
N VAL A 140 52.83 4.58 47.71
CA VAL A 140 53.92 4.73 48.69
C VAL A 140 55.01 5.58 48.05
N ALA A 141 55.35 6.67 48.76
CA ALA A 141 56.33 7.72 48.44
C ALA A 141 57.72 7.23 48.03
#